data_AF-A0A379AIF2-F1
#
_entry.id   AF-A0A379AIF2-F1
#
_cell.length_a   1.000
_cell.length_b   1.000
_cell.length_c   1.000
_cell.angle_alpha   90.00
_cell.angle_beta   90.00
_cell.angle_gamma   90.00
#
_symmetry.space_group_name_H-M   'P 1'
#
loop_
_entity.id
_entity.type
_entity.pdbx_description
1 polymer ?
#
loop_
_entity_poly.entity_id
_entity_poly.type
_entity_poly.pdbx_seq_one_letter_code
_entity_poly.pdbx_strand_id
1 'polypeptide(L)'
;MKVFYSHRLKPLSLLLALGLAGCAVGPDYQAPKPAVPGGYNTLDSQEASKPQNAAINSRWWRSFNDPQLDSLIERAIAGNLSLQQTVLRIAGAREQLTQAQGSLFPTLGGSAKVTRQQLGLEGLLKSNGATDQLDSNVASQLNGLTQPVNLYQGSFDASWELDLWGKVRRPG
;
A
#
# COMPACT_ATOMS: atom_id res chain seq x y z
N MET A 1 10.62 -20.80 -57.98
CA MET A 1 11.07 -19.65 -57.17
C MET A 1 10.35 -19.71 -55.82
N LYS A 2 11.06 -20.03 -54.74
CA LYS A 2 10.52 -20.23 -53.37
C LYS A 2 10.56 -18.88 -52.63
N VAL A 3 9.46 -18.45 -52.01
CA VAL A 3 9.52 -17.66 -50.78
C VAL A 3 8.44 -18.18 -49.84
N PHE A 4 8.92 -18.97 -48.87
CA PHE A 4 8.20 -19.40 -47.68
C PHE A 4 8.11 -18.23 -46.71
N TYR A 5 6.95 -17.97 -46.09
CA TYR A 5 6.85 -17.42 -44.73
C TYR A 5 5.40 -17.50 -44.23
N SER A 6 4.86 -18.72 -44.08
CA SER A 6 3.70 -18.97 -43.24
C SER A 6 4.14 -19.87 -42.08
N HIS A 7 3.62 -19.61 -40.88
CA HIS A 7 3.82 -20.40 -39.64
C HIS A 7 5.10 -20.15 -38.81
N ARG A 8 5.29 -18.94 -38.25
CA ARG A 8 6.22 -18.74 -37.12
C ARG A 8 5.72 -17.83 -35.98
N LEU A 9 4.48 -17.33 -35.99
CA LEU A 9 3.98 -16.47 -34.90
C LEU A 9 3.48 -17.25 -33.67
N LYS A 10 2.95 -18.47 -33.82
CA LYS A 10 2.40 -19.28 -32.72
C LYS A 10 3.42 -19.76 -31.66
N PRO A 11 4.65 -20.21 -31.99
CA PRO A 11 5.59 -20.68 -30.95
C PRO A 11 6.17 -19.53 -30.12
N LEU A 12 6.26 -18.31 -30.69
CA LEU A 12 6.74 -17.13 -29.98
C LEU A 12 5.75 -16.70 -28.88
N SER A 13 4.45 -16.73 -29.17
CA SER A 13 3.40 -16.43 -28.17
C SER A 13 3.37 -17.44 -27.02
N LEU A 14 3.65 -18.71 -27.28
CA LEU A 14 3.70 -19.76 -26.24
C LEU A 14 4.95 -19.63 -25.35
N LEU A 15 6.11 -19.33 -25.95
CA LEU A 15 7.36 -19.03 -25.21
C LEU A 15 7.23 -17.75 -24.36
N LEU A 16 6.56 -16.72 -24.88
CA LEU A 16 6.26 -15.50 -24.14
C LEU A 16 5.30 -15.79 -22.98
N ALA A 17 4.24 -16.58 -23.20
CA ALA A 17 3.32 -16.97 -22.13
C ALA A 17 3.99 -17.82 -21.03
N LEU A 18 4.93 -18.71 -21.38
CA LEU A 18 5.73 -19.45 -20.40
C LEU A 18 6.72 -18.54 -19.65
N GLY A 19 7.26 -17.51 -20.30
CA GLY A 19 8.14 -16.53 -19.67
C GLY A 19 7.44 -15.59 -18.67
N LEU A 20 6.12 -15.40 -18.81
CA LEU A 20 5.29 -14.63 -17.87
C LEU A 20 4.78 -15.46 -16.68
N ALA A 21 5.04 -16.78 -16.66
CA ALA A 21 4.77 -17.62 -15.49
C ALA A 21 5.85 -17.36 -14.43
N GLY A 22 5.80 -16.17 -13.84
CA GLY A 22 6.64 -15.82 -12.71
C GLY A 22 6.21 -16.62 -11.49
N CYS A 23 7.00 -17.62 -11.12
CA CYS A 23 6.88 -18.29 -9.83
C CYS A 23 7.29 -17.29 -8.74
N ALA A 24 6.51 -17.23 -7.65
CA ALA A 24 6.89 -16.44 -6.49
C ALA A 24 8.26 -16.90 -5.98
N VAL A 25 9.27 -16.02 -6.00
CA VAL A 25 10.65 -16.36 -5.68
C VAL A 25 10.93 -16.04 -4.22
N GLY A 26 11.20 -17.05 -3.41
CA GLY A 26 11.60 -16.89 -2.00
C GLY A 26 11.60 -18.23 -1.27
N PRO A 27 12.45 -18.43 -0.25
CA PRO A 27 12.44 -19.65 0.52
C PRO A 27 11.09 -19.83 1.24
N ASP A 28 10.64 -21.07 1.35
CA ASP A 28 9.51 -21.40 2.21
C ASP A 28 9.91 -21.24 3.68
N TYR A 29 8.96 -20.78 4.50
CA TYR A 29 9.17 -20.65 5.94
C TYR A 29 9.53 -22.01 6.54
N GLN A 30 10.69 -22.08 7.19
CA GLN A 30 11.10 -23.25 7.97
C GLN A 30 11.07 -22.85 9.45
N ALA A 31 10.22 -23.52 10.23
CA ALA A 31 10.15 -23.26 11.66
C ALA A 31 11.52 -23.57 12.31
N PRO A 32 12.12 -22.61 13.04
CA PRO A 32 13.40 -22.85 13.69
C PRO A 32 13.25 -23.96 14.73
N LYS A 33 14.19 -24.90 14.75
CA LYS A 33 14.26 -25.91 15.81
C LYS A 33 14.62 -25.20 17.12
N PRO A 34 13.76 -25.23 18.14
CA PRO A 34 14.05 -24.56 19.40
C PRO A 34 15.24 -25.24 20.08
N ALA A 35 16.19 -24.44 20.56
CA ALA A 35 17.34 -24.90 21.35
C ALA A 35 16.91 -25.17 22.81
N VAL A 36 15.98 -26.09 23.00
CA VAL A 36 15.47 -26.51 24.31
C VAL A 36 15.90 -27.92 24.64
N PRO A 37 16.07 -28.26 25.93
CA PRO A 37 16.30 -29.64 26.35
C PRO A 37 15.18 -30.57 25.87
N GLY A 38 15.52 -31.84 25.60
CA GLY A 38 14.53 -32.86 25.24
C GLY A 38 13.51 -33.17 26.35
N GLY A 39 13.76 -32.70 27.57
CA GLY A 39 12.84 -32.77 28.70
C GLY A 39 13.23 -31.75 29.77
N TYR A 40 12.24 -31.24 30.48
CA TYR A 40 12.42 -30.45 31.70
C TYR A 40 12.37 -31.40 32.91
N ASN A 41 12.90 -30.97 34.06
CA ASN A 41 12.77 -31.74 35.31
C ASN A 41 11.29 -32.00 35.57
N THR A 42 10.89 -33.26 35.43
CA THR A 42 9.54 -33.71 35.75
C THR A 42 9.54 -34.21 37.18
N LEU A 43 8.48 -33.90 37.93
CA LEU A 43 8.14 -34.68 39.13
C LEU A 43 7.98 -36.14 38.68
N ASP A 44 8.45 -37.10 39.48
CA ASP A 44 8.29 -38.55 39.22
C ASP A 44 6.81 -38.86 38.98
N SER A 45 6.41 -38.81 37.72
CA SER A 45 5.06 -39.10 37.25
C SER A 45 5.22 -40.09 36.11
N GLN A 46 4.55 -41.22 36.22
CA GLN A 46 4.60 -42.29 35.22
C GLN A 46 3.86 -41.91 33.92
N GLU A 47 3.26 -40.73 33.87
CA GLU A 47 2.55 -40.23 32.71
C GLU A 47 3.45 -39.36 31.83
N ALA A 48 3.79 -39.87 30.64
CA ALA A 48 4.42 -39.05 29.63
C ALA A 48 3.52 -37.85 29.28
N SER A 49 4.03 -36.62 29.45
CA SER A 49 3.34 -35.41 29.00
C SER A 49 3.08 -35.51 27.49
N LYS A 50 1.81 -35.67 27.12
CA LYS A 50 1.37 -35.67 25.73
C LYS A 50 0.88 -34.28 25.35
N PRO A 51 1.25 -33.75 24.17
CA PRO A 51 0.70 -32.49 23.70
C PRO A 51 -0.82 -32.62 23.56
N GLN A 52 -1.57 -31.82 24.31
CA GLN A 52 -3.01 -31.71 24.14
C GLN A 52 -3.29 -30.81 22.92
N ASN A 53 -3.89 -31.39 21.87
CA ASN A 53 -4.46 -30.66 20.74
C ASN A 53 -5.81 -29.99 21.08
N ALA A 54 -6.07 -29.70 22.36
CA ALA A 54 -7.32 -29.10 22.80
C ALA A 54 -7.29 -27.57 22.62
N ALA A 55 -8.44 -26.99 22.30
CA ALA A 55 -8.60 -25.54 22.32
C ALA A 55 -8.25 -25.01 23.72
N ILE A 56 -7.32 -24.06 23.78
CA ILE A 56 -6.92 -23.43 25.05
C ILE A 56 -8.15 -22.76 25.65
N ASN A 57 -8.45 -23.08 26.91
CA ASN A 57 -9.52 -22.43 27.65
C ASN A 57 -9.19 -20.95 27.84
N SER A 58 -9.92 -20.06 27.15
CA SER A 58 -9.74 -18.61 27.26
C SER A 58 -10.04 -18.06 28.65
N ARG A 59 -10.79 -18.80 29.48
CA ARG A 59 -11.05 -18.52 30.90
C ARG A 59 -10.43 -19.59 31.79
N TRP A 60 -9.16 -19.93 31.52
CA TRP A 60 -8.41 -20.96 32.25
C TRP A 60 -8.48 -20.78 33.77
N TRP A 61 -8.55 -19.55 34.28
CA TRP A 61 -8.60 -19.25 35.71
C TRP A 61 -9.87 -19.74 36.42
N ARG A 62 -10.94 -20.08 35.68
CA ARG A 62 -12.13 -20.67 36.29
C ARG A 62 -11.91 -22.07 36.84
N SER A 63 -10.86 -22.76 36.41
CA SER A 63 -10.52 -24.09 36.95
C SER A 63 -10.16 -24.06 38.44
N PHE A 64 -9.83 -22.88 38.99
CA PHE A 64 -9.57 -22.70 40.41
C PHE A 64 -10.84 -22.70 41.27
N ASN A 65 -12.03 -22.59 40.66
CA ASN A 65 -13.33 -22.55 41.36
C ASN A 65 -13.41 -21.47 42.46
N ASP A 66 -12.79 -20.31 42.22
CA ASP A 66 -12.83 -19.17 43.14
C ASP A 66 -13.61 -18.00 42.51
N PRO A 67 -14.83 -17.69 43.01
CA PRO A 67 -15.67 -16.62 42.45
C PRO A 67 -15.09 -15.22 42.68
N GLN A 68 -14.26 -15.02 43.70
CA GLN A 68 -13.58 -13.75 43.94
C GLN A 68 -12.47 -13.54 42.90
N LEU A 69 -11.69 -14.57 42.62
CA LEU A 69 -10.67 -14.56 41.57
C LEU A 69 -11.29 -14.27 40.19
N ASP A 70 -12.39 -14.95 39.87
CA ASP A 70 -13.14 -14.72 38.63
C ASP A 70 -13.52 -13.24 38.46
N SER A 71 -14.12 -12.64 39.50
CA SER A 71 -14.53 -11.23 39.49
C SER A 71 -13.34 -10.27 39.34
N LEU A 72 -12.20 -10.57 39.97
CA LEU A 72 -10.99 -9.76 39.87
C LEU A 72 -10.42 -9.78 38.45
N ILE A 73 -10.29 -10.98 37.85
CA ILE A 73 -9.74 -11.14 36.50
C ILE A 73 -10.68 -10.52 35.46
N GLU A 74 -11.98 -10.71 35.58
CA GLU A 74 -12.95 -10.13 34.63
C GLU A 74 -12.92 -8.60 34.65
N ARG A 75 -12.87 -7.98 35.85
CA ARG A 75 -12.71 -6.52 35.97
C ARG A 75 -11.36 -6.05 35.46
N ALA A 76 -10.29 -6.79 35.75
CA ALA A 76 -8.96 -6.46 35.25
C ALA A 76 -8.95 -6.46 33.72
N ILE A 77 -9.45 -7.50 33.05
CA ILE A 77 -9.49 -7.57 31.59
C ILE A 77 -10.37 -6.45 31.00
N ALA A 78 -11.56 -6.20 31.56
CA ALA A 78 -12.48 -5.18 31.06
C ALA A 78 -11.89 -3.76 31.13
N GLY A 79 -11.15 -3.45 32.20
CA GLY A 79 -10.54 -2.13 32.42
C GLY A 79 -9.10 -1.97 31.94
N ASN A 80 -8.48 -2.99 31.34
CA ASN A 80 -7.05 -2.95 31.02
C ASN A 80 -6.75 -2.16 29.74
N LEU A 81 -6.27 -0.92 29.89
CA LEU A 81 -5.85 -0.07 28.78
C LEU A 81 -4.71 -0.67 27.94
N SER A 82 -3.80 -1.43 28.54
CA SER A 82 -2.71 -2.09 27.82
C SER A 82 -3.25 -3.19 26.88
N LEU A 83 -4.27 -3.94 27.30
CA LEU A 83 -4.95 -4.90 26.42
C LEU A 83 -5.67 -4.20 25.27
N GLN A 84 -6.41 -3.11 25.55
CA GLN A 84 -7.06 -2.32 24.52
C GLN A 84 -6.04 -1.75 23.51
N GLN A 85 -4.92 -1.21 24.00
CA GLN A 85 -3.83 -0.74 23.15
C GLN A 85 -3.26 -1.85 22.27
N THR A 86 -3.11 -3.07 22.82
CA THR A 86 -2.59 -4.22 22.08
C THR A 86 -3.54 -4.65 20.98
N VAL A 87 -4.85 -4.67 21.24
CA VAL A 87 -5.88 -4.93 20.22
C VAL A 87 -5.77 -3.91 19.07
N LEU A 88 -5.62 -2.62 19.39
CA LEU A 88 -5.45 -1.59 18.37
C LEU A 88 -4.14 -1.73 17.59
N ARG A 89 -3.05 -2.17 18.23
CA ARG A 89 -1.79 -2.48 17.51
C ARG A 89 -1.97 -3.62 16.52
N ILE A 90 -2.69 -4.68 16.90
CA ILE A 90 -3.00 -5.80 16.00
C ILE A 90 -3.88 -5.32 14.83
N ALA A 91 -4.89 -4.49 15.12
CA ALA A 91 -5.72 -3.89 14.08
C ALA A 91 -4.88 -3.03 13.12
N GLY A 92 -4.01 -2.16 13.64
CA GLY A 92 -3.10 -1.35 12.84
C GLY A 92 -2.15 -2.19 11.97
N ALA A 93 -1.62 -3.30 12.50
CA ALA A 93 -0.78 -4.21 11.72
C ALA A 93 -1.54 -4.88 10.56
N ARG A 94 -2.82 -5.21 10.75
CA ARG A 94 -3.68 -5.76 9.67
C ARG A 94 -3.96 -4.72 8.58
N GLU A 95 -4.18 -3.46 8.96
CA GLU A 95 -4.35 -2.38 7.99
C GLU A 95 -3.05 -2.09 7.23
N GLN A 96 -1.89 -2.16 7.89
CA GLN A 96 -0.59 -2.06 7.22
C GLN A 96 -0.39 -3.17 6.19
N LEU A 97 -0.77 -4.42 6.52
CA LEU A 97 -0.76 -5.53 5.57
C LEU A 97 -1.69 -5.25 4.38
N THR A 98 -2.90 -4.75 4.66
CA THR A 98 -3.88 -4.42 3.61
C THR A 98 -3.37 -3.29 2.70
N GLN A 99 -2.75 -2.25 3.25
CA GLN A 99 -2.10 -1.18 2.49
C GLN A 99 -0.96 -1.72 1.61
N ALA A 100 -0.11 -2.60 2.16
CA ALA A 100 0.96 -3.22 1.41
C ALA A 100 0.42 -4.08 0.25
N GLN A 101 -0.65 -4.85 0.48
CA GLN A 101 -1.35 -5.62 -0.55
C GLN A 101 -2.01 -4.74 -1.62
N GLY A 102 -2.34 -3.49 -1.29
CA GLY A 102 -2.85 -2.50 -2.24
C GLY A 102 -1.95 -2.31 -3.47
N SER A 103 -0.64 -2.54 -3.32
CA SER A 103 0.32 -2.47 -4.44
C SER A 103 0.12 -3.56 -5.51
N LEU A 104 -0.69 -4.59 -5.25
CA LEU A 104 -1.11 -5.56 -6.27
C LEU A 104 -2.14 -5.00 -7.27
N PHE A 105 -2.74 -3.85 -6.97
CA PHE A 105 -3.80 -3.25 -7.77
C PHE A 105 -3.33 -1.96 -8.47
N PRO A 106 -4.00 -1.55 -9.57
CA PRO A 106 -3.72 -0.26 -10.19
C PRO A 106 -4.01 0.90 -9.24
N THR A 107 -3.11 1.89 -9.23
CA THR A 107 -3.36 3.19 -8.60
C THR A 107 -4.02 4.10 -9.63
N LEU A 108 -5.13 4.74 -9.25
CA LEU A 108 -5.86 5.69 -10.10
C LEU A 108 -5.60 7.11 -9.62
N GLY A 109 -5.18 7.98 -10.54
CA GLY A 109 -4.92 9.39 -10.33
C GLY A 109 -5.91 10.26 -11.08
N GLY A 110 -6.29 11.39 -10.47
CA GLY A 110 -7.11 12.40 -11.10
C GLY A 110 -6.69 13.77 -10.60
N SER A 111 -6.54 14.74 -11.50
CA SER A 111 -6.18 16.10 -11.12
C SER A 111 -6.97 17.12 -11.91
N ALA A 112 -7.21 18.28 -11.30
CA ALA A 112 -7.78 19.44 -11.95
C ALA A 112 -6.98 20.67 -11.55
N LYS A 113 -6.58 21.47 -12.53
CA LYS A 113 -5.74 22.66 -12.35
C LYS A 113 -6.32 23.82 -13.13
N VAL A 114 -6.43 24.97 -12.46
CA VAL A 114 -6.74 26.26 -13.09
C VAL A 114 -5.51 27.14 -12.96
N THR A 115 -4.99 27.62 -14.08
CA THR A 115 -3.84 28.53 -14.12
C THR A 115 -4.24 29.81 -14.84
N ARG A 116 -4.12 30.95 -14.16
CA ARG A 116 -4.30 32.27 -14.79
C ARG A 116 -2.93 32.84 -15.14
N GLN A 117 -2.72 33.17 -16.40
CA GLN A 117 -1.48 33.76 -16.90
C GLN A 117 -1.79 35.12 -17.50
N GLN A 118 -0.95 36.13 -17.23
CA GLN A 118 -1.09 37.46 -17.80
C GLN A 118 0.29 37.96 -18.25
N LEU A 119 0.38 38.49 -19.48
CA LEU A 119 1.59 39.16 -19.94
C LEU A 119 1.73 40.51 -19.24
N GLY A 120 2.84 40.72 -18.51
CA GLY A 120 3.12 41.97 -17.80
C GLY A 120 3.59 43.14 -18.67
N LEU A 121 3.48 43.06 -20.00
CA LEU A 121 3.97 44.07 -20.93
C LEU A 121 3.37 45.46 -20.68
N GLU A 122 2.08 45.52 -20.35
CA GLU A 122 1.41 46.78 -19.99
C GLU A 122 2.02 47.41 -18.72
N GLY A 123 2.35 46.58 -17.72
CA GLY A 123 3.02 47.02 -16.50
C GLY A 123 4.43 47.57 -16.77
N LEU A 124 5.18 46.91 -17.67
CA LEU A 124 6.52 47.35 -18.09
C LEU A 124 6.50 48.66 -18.90
N LEU A 125 5.48 48.86 -19.75
CA LEU A 125 5.34 50.09 -20.53
C LEU A 125 4.90 51.27 -19.65
N LYS A 126 4.06 51.02 -18.64
CA LYS A 126 3.66 52.01 -17.63
C LYS A 126 4.84 52.43 -16.75
N SER A 127 5.67 51.49 -16.31
CA SER A 127 6.84 51.83 -15.47
C SER A 127 7.91 52.65 -16.21
N ASN A 128 8.00 52.50 -17.54
CA ASN A 128 8.97 53.23 -18.37
C ASN A 128 8.40 54.52 -18.98
N GLY A 129 7.16 54.91 -18.65
CA GLY A 129 6.53 56.14 -19.16
C GLY A 129 6.26 56.12 -20.68
N ALA A 130 6.38 54.96 -21.34
CA ALA A 130 6.20 54.82 -22.77
C ALA A 130 4.73 54.73 -23.20
N THR A 131 3.81 54.66 -22.24
CA THR A 131 2.37 54.48 -22.49
C THR A 131 1.72 55.70 -23.12
N ASP A 132 2.14 56.91 -22.73
CA ASP A 132 1.63 58.18 -23.26
C ASP A 132 2.19 58.53 -24.65
N GLN A 133 3.23 57.81 -25.11
CA GLN A 133 3.87 58.00 -26.42
C GLN A 133 3.30 57.05 -27.49
N LEU A 134 2.39 56.16 -27.13
CA LEU A 134 1.78 55.18 -28.05
C LEU A 134 0.52 55.75 -28.69
N ASP A 135 0.37 55.55 -30.00
CA ASP A 135 -0.88 55.81 -30.71
C ASP A 135 -2.02 54.97 -30.08
N SER A 136 -3.18 55.60 -29.88
CA SER A 136 -4.43 54.97 -29.44
C SER A 136 -4.77 53.64 -30.14
N ASN A 137 -4.49 53.53 -31.45
CA ASN A 137 -4.72 52.32 -32.22
C ASN A 137 -3.76 51.19 -31.79
N VAL A 138 -2.49 51.53 -31.55
CA VAL A 138 -1.45 50.59 -31.11
C VAL A 138 -1.65 50.18 -29.65
N ALA A 139 -2.02 51.13 -28.79
CA ALA A 139 -2.37 50.87 -27.38
C ALA A 139 -3.56 49.90 -27.26
N SER A 140 -4.56 50.02 -28.13
CA SER A 140 -5.72 49.11 -28.15
C SER A 140 -5.35 47.68 -28.56
N GLN A 141 -4.44 47.51 -29.51
CA GLN A 141 -3.96 46.20 -29.95
C GLN A 141 -3.09 45.52 -28.89
N LEU A 142 -2.25 46.30 -28.19
CA LEU A 142 -1.43 45.82 -27.08
C LEU A 142 -2.28 45.36 -25.89
N ASN A 143 -3.35 46.10 -25.55
CA ASN A 143 -4.28 45.70 -24.49
C ASN A 143 -4.93 44.34 -24.76
N GLY A 144 -5.21 43.99 -26.02
CA GLY A 144 -5.72 42.66 -26.38
C GLY A 144 -4.73 41.52 -26.11
N LEU A 145 -3.43 41.81 -26.14
CA LEU A 145 -2.35 40.83 -25.91
C LEU A 145 -1.94 40.72 -24.42
N THR A 146 -2.31 41.70 -23.60
CA THR A 146 -2.00 41.73 -22.15
C THR A 146 -3.17 41.27 -21.27
N GLN A 147 -4.30 40.87 -21.88
CA GLN A 147 -5.42 40.27 -21.14
C GLN A 147 -5.01 38.94 -20.49
N PRO A 148 -5.45 38.67 -19.25
CA PRO A 148 -5.19 37.41 -18.59
C PRO A 148 -5.93 36.25 -19.28
N VAL A 149 -5.20 35.17 -19.54
CA VAL A 149 -5.72 33.90 -20.06
C VAL A 149 -5.89 32.91 -18.92
N ASN A 150 -7.04 32.23 -18.87
CA ASN A 150 -7.30 31.14 -17.93
C ASN A 150 -7.11 29.80 -18.64
N LEU A 151 -6.26 28.96 -18.08
CA LEU A 151 -6.00 27.60 -18.54
C LEU A 151 -6.65 26.63 -17.55
N TYR A 152 -7.60 25.86 -18.06
CA TYR A 152 -8.25 24.78 -17.32
C TYR A 152 -7.67 23.46 -17.81
N GLN A 153 -7.11 22.68 -16.91
CA GLN A 153 -6.50 21.39 -17.20
C GLN A 153 -7.12 20.34 -16.27
N GLY A 154 -7.50 19.21 -16.84
CA GLY A 154 -7.92 18.04 -16.09
C GLY A 154 -7.16 16.82 -16.59
N SER A 155 -6.77 15.92 -15.69
CA SER A 155 -6.11 14.67 -16.02
C SER A 155 -6.74 13.51 -15.27
N PHE A 156 -6.69 12.34 -15.88
CA PHE A 156 -6.98 11.05 -15.27
C PHE A 156 -5.93 10.05 -15.75
N ASP A 157 -5.35 9.30 -14.83
CA ASP A 157 -4.29 8.35 -15.11
C ASP A 157 -4.41 7.09 -14.24
N ALA A 158 -3.79 6.01 -14.69
CA ALA A 158 -3.71 4.76 -13.97
C ALA A 158 -2.29 4.19 -14.11
N SER A 159 -1.72 3.71 -13.01
CA SER A 159 -0.41 3.04 -13.01
C SER A 159 -0.49 1.72 -12.26
N TRP A 160 0.21 0.70 -12.75
CA TRP A 160 0.20 -0.65 -12.17
C TRP A 160 1.52 -1.37 -12.44
N GLU A 161 2.05 -2.03 -11.41
CA GLU A 161 3.21 -2.91 -11.50
C GLU A 161 2.75 -4.37 -11.36
N LEU A 162 3.03 -5.19 -12.39
CA LEU A 162 2.75 -6.63 -12.36
C LEU A 162 3.73 -7.33 -11.41
N ASP A 163 3.20 -7.96 -10.35
CA ASP A 163 4.01 -8.75 -9.41
C ASP A 163 4.38 -10.13 -9.98
N LEU A 164 5.25 -10.14 -11.00
CA LEU A 164 5.73 -11.37 -11.64
C LEU A 164 6.53 -12.25 -10.67
N TRP A 165 7.34 -11.65 -9.79
CA TRP A 165 8.27 -12.40 -8.94
C TRP A 165 7.74 -12.67 -7.53
N GLY A 166 6.52 -12.23 -7.22
CA GLY A 166 5.91 -12.40 -5.90
C GLY A 166 6.50 -11.51 -4.81
N LYS A 167 7.10 -10.37 -5.16
CA LYS A 167 7.70 -9.40 -4.23
C LYS A 167 6.68 -8.89 -3.21
N VAL A 168 5.43 -8.66 -3.65
CA VAL A 168 4.36 -8.19 -2.76
C VAL A 168 3.72 -9.35 -1.99
N ARG A 169 3.66 -10.53 -2.62
CA ARG A 169 3.05 -11.74 -2.03
C ARG A 169 3.94 -12.41 -0.97
N ARG A 170 5.27 -12.21 -1.02
CA ARG A 170 6.25 -12.79 -0.09
C ARG A 170 7.18 -11.70 0.45
N PRO A 171 6.68 -10.76 1.27
CA PRO A 171 7.54 -9.81 1.96
C PRO A 171 8.45 -10.60 2.90
N GLY A 172 9.77 -10.51 2.66
CA GLY A 172 10.80 -11.18 3.45
C GLY A 172 10.98 -10.62 4.85
#